data_AF-A0A2V5MEJ1-F1
#
_entry.id   AF-A0A2V5MEJ1-F1
#
_cell.length_a   1.000
_cell.length_b   1.000
_cell.length_c   1.000
_cell.angle_alpha   90.00
_cell.angle_beta   90.00
_cell.angle_gamma   90.00
#
_symmetry.space_group_name_H-M   'P 1'
#
loop_
_entity.id
_entity.type
_entity.pdbx_description
1 polymer ?
#
loop_
_entity_poly.entity_id
_entity_poly.type
_entity_poly.pdbx_seq_one_letter_code
_entity_poly.pdbx_strand_id
1 'polypeptide(L)'
;MMFCPMNQRADWIREKAATSLNPSQVETTLVQLNEQWPANAIRLAEVVEQFPLGETALLHVLAVSSICATRLTRNPETLLWLAQPKVCLASRGHAEMVAELHALAGDSAAENNFGALRFWKGREMTRVAVRELAAVAPLEETTGELSQIAEICLRRVFDFWDAELRQRYGSPKAEFAILALGKLGGGELNHSSDVDLLFLYSEEGQLAPHISYHQFFNQLGNKILETFSTPHPAGSLFRVDLRLRPEGSAGPLARSLESMENYYAGFGETWERIALIKARGIAGSRELAYDFLRLHQPFIYPKSATPDLLEEIANIKHRIERDVVGPEKLERDVKLGRGGIRDIEFIVQTLQLIHGARNPFLQEPSMLKALRALRELDLLPHDEVLALDNAYRFLRRVEHRLQIEAEQQTHTVPD
;
A
#
# COMPACT_ATOMS: atom_id res chain seq x y z
N MET A 1 38.01 -3.01 43.73
CA MET A 1 37.46 -2.61 42.42
C MET A 1 36.07 -3.21 42.32
N MET A 2 35.05 -2.34 42.27
CA MET A 2 33.63 -2.71 42.28
C MET A 2 33.28 -3.53 41.03
N PHE A 3 32.84 -4.77 41.23
CA PHE A 3 31.97 -5.47 40.29
C PHE A 3 30.61 -4.78 40.33
N CYS A 4 30.32 -3.93 39.35
CA CYS A 4 28.96 -3.46 39.11
C CYS A 4 28.18 -4.64 38.47
N PRO A 5 27.10 -5.16 39.08
CA PRO A 5 26.52 -6.41 38.64
C PRO A 5 25.71 -6.19 37.36
N MET A 6 26.09 -6.87 36.28
CA MET A 6 25.29 -6.94 35.04
C MET A 6 23.84 -7.42 35.29
N ASN A 7 23.55 -8.06 36.44
CA ASN A 7 22.21 -8.54 36.80
C ASN A 7 21.17 -7.42 36.99
N GLN A 8 21.51 -6.25 37.55
CA GLN A 8 20.52 -5.18 37.77
C GLN A 8 20.11 -4.45 36.48
N ARG A 9 20.94 -4.50 35.42
CA ARG A 9 20.63 -3.83 34.14
C ARG A 9 19.55 -4.54 33.31
N ALA A 10 19.23 -5.80 33.64
CA ALA A 10 18.26 -6.61 32.91
C ALA A 10 16.95 -6.88 33.68
N ASP A 11 16.86 -6.50 34.96
CA ASP A 11 15.68 -6.79 35.79
C ASP A 11 14.42 -6.05 35.29
N TRP A 12 14.57 -4.78 34.89
CA TRP A 12 13.47 -4.01 34.32
C TRP A 12 12.97 -4.61 33.00
N ILE A 13 13.85 -5.16 32.16
CA ILE A 13 13.44 -5.79 30.88
C ILE A 13 12.51 -6.97 31.15
N ARG A 14 12.88 -7.85 32.09
CA ARG A 14 12.05 -8.99 32.50
C ARG A 14 10.70 -8.55 33.05
N GLU A 15 10.69 -7.52 33.90
CA GLU A 15 9.47 -6.96 34.48
C GLU A 15 8.52 -6.44 33.37
N LYS A 16 9.04 -5.64 32.44
CA LYS A 16 8.26 -5.10 31.32
C LYS A 16 7.73 -6.21 30.41
N ALA A 17 8.59 -7.17 30.03
CA ALA A 17 8.23 -8.27 29.15
C ALA A 17 7.14 -9.17 29.74
N ALA A 18 7.18 -9.45 31.04
CA ALA A 18 6.23 -10.32 31.73
C ALA A 18 4.76 -9.86 31.62
N THR A 19 4.52 -8.57 31.40
CA THR A 19 3.17 -7.99 31.27
C THR A 19 2.64 -7.96 29.84
N SER A 20 3.45 -8.37 28.85
CA SER A 20 3.12 -8.29 27.43
C SER A 20 2.43 -9.57 26.91
N LEU A 21 1.83 -9.48 25.71
CA LEU A 21 1.18 -10.61 25.04
C LEU A 21 2.16 -11.72 24.62
N ASN A 22 3.45 -11.39 24.45
CA ASN A 22 4.49 -12.34 24.08
C ASN A 22 5.80 -12.00 24.83
N PRO A 23 5.92 -12.41 26.10
CA PRO A 23 7.04 -12.05 26.96
C PRO A 23 8.40 -12.40 26.36
N SER A 24 8.54 -13.59 25.77
CA SER A 24 9.80 -14.05 25.20
C SER A 24 10.28 -13.19 24.04
N GLN A 25 9.38 -12.75 23.15
CA GLN A 25 9.74 -11.88 22.04
C GLN A 25 10.11 -10.47 22.52
N VAL A 26 9.33 -9.92 23.46
CA VAL A 26 9.58 -8.58 24.02
C VAL A 26 10.90 -8.55 24.79
N GLU A 27 11.16 -9.52 25.65
CA GLU A 27 12.43 -9.64 26.40
C GLU A 27 13.62 -9.72 25.44
N THR A 28 13.56 -10.64 24.47
CA THR A 28 14.60 -10.81 23.45
C THR A 28 14.89 -9.50 22.70
N THR A 29 13.83 -8.81 22.29
CA THR A 29 13.93 -7.55 21.54
C THR A 29 14.55 -6.44 22.38
N LEU A 30 14.10 -6.28 23.62
CA LEU A 30 14.62 -5.25 24.53
C LEU A 30 16.07 -5.52 24.93
N VAL A 31 16.47 -6.77 25.12
CA VAL A 31 17.88 -7.14 25.35
C VAL A 31 18.74 -6.72 24.17
N GLN A 32 18.35 -7.10 22.94
CA GLN A 32 19.10 -6.74 21.73
C GLN A 32 19.17 -5.22 21.52
N LEU A 33 18.05 -4.51 21.75
CA LEU A 33 18.02 -3.04 21.70
C LEU A 33 18.96 -2.43 22.74
N ASN A 34 18.98 -2.96 23.97
CA ASN A 34 19.82 -2.46 25.05
C ASN A 34 21.32 -2.67 24.77
N GLU A 35 21.69 -3.78 24.14
CA GLU A 35 23.06 -4.07 23.73
C GLU A 35 23.57 -3.15 22.61
N GLN A 36 22.69 -2.79 21.67
CA GLN A 36 23.01 -1.95 20.52
C GLN A 36 22.62 -0.47 20.73
N TRP A 37 22.22 -0.10 21.95
CA TRP A 37 21.68 1.22 22.24
C TRP A 37 22.74 2.32 22.08
N PRO A 38 22.42 3.46 21.45
CA PRO A 38 23.39 4.54 21.28
C PRO A 38 23.88 5.09 22.62
N ALA A 39 25.20 5.08 22.85
CA ALA A 39 25.80 5.45 24.14
C ALA A 39 25.50 6.90 24.60
N ASN A 40 25.24 7.79 23.65
CA ASN A 40 24.94 9.21 23.91
C ASN A 40 23.44 9.53 23.94
N ALA A 41 22.56 8.53 23.81
CA ALA A 41 21.12 8.72 23.88
C ALA A 41 20.60 8.62 25.32
N ILE A 42 19.38 9.12 25.54
CA ILE A 42 18.61 8.83 26.76
C ILE A 42 18.47 7.31 26.95
N ARG A 43 18.42 6.84 28.21
CA ARG A 43 18.44 5.41 28.51
C ARG A 43 17.23 4.71 27.87
N LEU A 44 17.43 3.52 27.31
CA LEU A 44 16.33 2.75 26.69
C LEU A 44 15.13 2.59 27.62
N ALA A 45 15.36 2.29 28.91
CA ALA A 45 14.30 2.20 29.91
C ALA A 45 13.45 3.48 29.99
N GLU A 46 14.09 4.65 29.98
CA GLU A 46 13.39 5.95 30.00
C GLU A 46 12.59 6.18 28.71
N VAL A 47 13.12 5.76 27.55
CA VAL A 47 12.40 5.84 26.26
C VAL A 47 11.16 4.95 26.25
N VAL A 48 11.26 3.76 26.81
CA VAL A 48 10.14 2.82 26.92
C VAL A 48 9.06 3.37 27.86
N GLU A 49 9.46 3.83 29.05
CA GLU A 49 8.55 4.39 30.06
C GLU A 49 7.86 5.68 29.57
N GLN A 50 8.58 6.52 28.83
CA GLN A 50 8.09 7.82 28.34
C GLN A 50 7.62 7.78 26.88
N PHE A 51 7.39 6.58 26.33
CA PHE A 51 6.98 6.46 24.94
C PHE A 51 5.69 7.28 24.70
N PRO A 52 5.60 8.14 23.64
CA PRO A 52 4.50 9.10 23.50
C PRO A 52 3.10 8.48 23.48
N LEU A 53 2.97 7.26 22.98
CA LEU A 53 1.70 6.51 22.91
C LEU A 53 1.48 5.59 24.12
N GLY A 54 2.32 5.73 25.15
CA GLY A 54 2.36 4.89 26.33
C GLY A 54 3.24 3.66 26.17
N GLU A 55 3.84 3.24 27.28
CA GLU A 55 4.68 2.03 27.38
C GLU A 55 3.96 0.80 26.82
N THR A 56 2.67 0.61 27.16
CA THR A 56 1.86 -0.52 26.71
C THR A 56 1.78 -0.60 25.18
N ALA A 57 1.69 0.55 24.48
CA ALA A 57 1.63 0.55 23.02
C ALA A 57 2.93 0.06 22.39
N LEU A 58 4.08 0.47 22.94
CA LEU A 58 5.38 0.00 22.49
C LEU A 58 5.56 -1.50 22.77
N LEU A 59 5.26 -1.95 23.98
CA LEU A 59 5.37 -3.38 24.33
C LEU A 59 4.42 -4.23 23.49
N HIS A 60 3.22 -3.72 23.16
CA HIS A 60 2.27 -4.41 22.28
C HIS A 60 2.87 -4.61 20.88
N VAL A 61 3.41 -3.56 20.23
CA VAL A 61 4.01 -3.74 18.89
C VAL A 61 5.18 -4.71 18.92
N LEU A 62 6.00 -4.68 19.97
CA LEU A 62 7.13 -5.60 20.11
C LEU A 62 6.65 -7.03 20.32
N ALA A 63 5.52 -7.24 20.97
CA ALA A 63 4.94 -8.57 21.21
C ALA A 63 4.30 -9.18 19.96
N VAL A 64 3.61 -8.36 19.14
CA VAL A 64 2.78 -8.87 18.04
C VAL A 64 3.37 -8.68 16.65
N SER A 65 4.46 -7.91 16.50
CA SER A 65 5.09 -7.65 15.19
C SER A 65 6.58 -7.98 15.22
N SER A 66 6.90 -9.18 14.74
CA SER A 66 8.28 -9.66 14.60
C SER A 66 9.09 -8.79 13.62
N ILE A 67 8.44 -8.28 12.57
CA ILE A 67 9.07 -7.38 11.61
C ILE A 67 9.38 -6.00 12.19
N CYS A 68 8.49 -5.42 13.00
CA CYS A 68 8.76 -4.16 13.70
C CYS A 68 9.88 -4.34 14.72
N ALA A 69 9.84 -5.42 15.52
CA ALA A 69 10.90 -5.77 16.46
C ALA A 69 12.26 -5.86 15.75
N THR A 70 12.34 -6.59 14.64
CA THR A 70 13.57 -6.74 13.83
C THR A 70 14.09 -5.41 13.29
N ARG A 71 13.21 -4.50 12.85
CA ARG A 71 13.62 -3.17 12.36
C ARG A 71 14.20 -2.31 13.47
N LEU A 72 13.57 -2.34 14.64
CA LEU A 72 14.01 -1.57 15.80
C LEU A 72 15.34 -2.09 16.34
N THR A 73 15.52 -3.41 16.46
CA THR A 73 16.79 -4.00 16.90
C THR A 73 17.91 -3.69 15.92
N ARG A 74 17.65 -3.78 14.62
CA ARG A 74 18.64 -3.47 13.59
C ARG A 74 19.02 -1.98 13.52
N ASN A 75 18.09 -1.08 13.82
CA ASN A 75 18.31 0.37 13.78
C ASN A 75 17.70 1.03 15.02
N PRO A 76 18.35 0.97 16.20
CA PRO A 76 17.81 1.48 17.47
C PRO A 76 17.44 2.96 17.45
N GLU A 77 18.10 3.78 16.62
CA GLU A 77 17.76 5.19 16.40
C GLU A 77 16.33 5.40 15.87
N THR A 78 15.74 4.37 15.23
CA THR A 78 14.33 4.39 14.83
C THR A 78 13.41 4.54 16.04
N LEU A 79 13.75 3.92 17.17
CA LEU A 79 12.96 4.06 18.39
C LEU A 79 13.08 5.48 18.96
N LEU A 80 14.26 6.10 18.89
CA LEU A 80 14.44 7.50 19.29
C LEU A 80 13.64 8.46 18.40
N TRP A 81 13.56 8.18 17.10
CA TRP A 81 12.72 8.93 16.17
C TRP A 81 11.22 8.73 16.47
N LEU A 82 10.76 7.50 16.73
CA LEU A 82 9.38 7.22 17.15
C LEU A 82 9.05 7.86 18.50
N ALA A 83 10.01 7.98 19.42
CA ALA A 83 9.81 8.60 20.72
C ALA A 83 9.56 10.11 20.66
N GLN A 84 9.70 10.75 19.49
CA GLN A 84 9.37 12.15 19.31
C GLN A 84 7.84 12.35 19.21
N PRO A 85 7.21 13.17 20.07
CA PRO A 85 5.76 13.37 20.04
C PRO A 85 5.22 13.82 18.68
N LYS A 86 5.95 14.70 17.98
CA LYS A 86 5.60 15.18 16.63
C LYS A 86 5.53 14.06 15.57
N VAL A 87 6.25 12.96 15.80
CA VAL A 87 6.28 11.80 14.89
C VAL A 87 5.14 10.85 15.22
N CYS A 88 5.02 10.44 16.48
CA CYS A 88 4.09 9.38 16.86
C CYS A 88 2.67 9.83 17.20
N LEU A 89 2.43 11.10 17.58
CA LEU A 89 1.10 11.57 17.98
C LEU A 89 0.26 12.12 16.84
N ALA A 90 0.86 12.53 15.71
CA ALA A 90 0.13 13.07 14.56
C ALA A 90 0.24 12.19 13.30
N SER A 91 -0.77 12.27 12.43
CA SER A 91 -0.66 11.83 11.04
C SER A 91 0.41 12.67 10.35
N ARG A 92 1.17 12.07 9.45
CA ARG A 92 2.18 12.79 8.66
C ARG A 92 1.65 13.11 7.28
N GLY A 93 1.91 14.33 6.82
CA GLY A 93 1.52 14.77 5.48
C GLY A 93 2.60 14.45 4.43
N HIS A 94 2.21 14.47 3.15
CA HIS A 94 3.11 14.18 2.02
C HIS A 94 4.39 15.02 2.05
N ALA A 95 4.26 16.33 2.22
CA ALA A 95 5.39 17.25 2.20
C ALA A 95 6.38 16.98 3.35
N GLU A 96 5.85 16.62 4.52
CA GLU A 96 6.65 16.30 5.70
C GLU A 96 7.44 14.99 5.48
N MET A 97 6.75 13.95 5.00
CA MET A 97 7.35 12.66 4.66
C MET A 97 8.46 12.80 3.60
N VAL A 98 8.21 13.57 2.54
CA VAL A 98 9.18 13.82 1.46
C VAL A 98 10.39 14.61 1.97
N ALA A 99 10.17 15.66 2.77
CA ALA A 99 11.26 16.45 3.34
C ALA A 99 12.18 15.60 4.24
N GLU A 100 11.61 14.71 5.05
CA GLU A 100 12.39 13.81 5.90
C GLU A 100 13.16 12.77 5.08
N LEU A 101 12.54 12.19 4.04
CA LEU A 101 13.22 11.28 3.13
C LEU A 101 14.40 11.97 2.42
N HIS A 102 14.24 13.22 1.97
CA HIS A 102 15.33 13.99 1.39
C HIS A 102 16.49 14.20 2.38
N ALA A 103 16.17 14.55 3.63
CA ALA A 103 17.18 14.70 4.67
C ALA A 103 17.93 13.39 4.98
N LEU A 104 17.25 12.24 4.88
CA LEU A 104 17.87 10.92 5.06
C LEU A 104 18.72 10.47 3.86
N ALA A 105 18.25 10.74 2.64
CA ALA A 105 18.88 10.24 1.41
C ALA A 105 20.08 11.09 0.97
N GLY A 106 20.22 12.32 1.47
CA GLY A 106 21.26 13.25 1.03
C GLY A 106 21.15 13.57 -0.45
N ASP A 107 22.29 13.76 -1.11
CA ASP A 107 22.36 14.20 -2.50
C ASP A 107 21.99 13.11 -3.53
N SER A 108 22.00 11.83 -3.14
CA SER A 108 21.78 10.71 -4.07
C SER A 108 20.76 9.69 -3.55
N ALA A 109 19.50 9.85 -3.98
CA ALA A 109 18.41 8.95 -3.59
C ALA A 109 18.56 7.51 -4.11
N ALA A 110 19.36 7.29 -5.16
CA ALA A 110 19.61 5.96 -5.72
C ALA A 110 20.89 5.31 -5.16
N GLU A 111 21.65 6.01 -4.31
CA GLU A 111 22.83 5.45 -3.67
C GLU A 111 22.49 4.13 -2.96
N ASN A 112 23.40 3.17 -3.09
CA ASN A 112 23.22 1.81 -2.57
C ASN A 112 21.86 1.20 -2.95
N ASN A 113 21.46 1.33 -4.22
CA ASN A 113 20.20 0.78 -4.75
C ASN A 113 18.97 1.21 -3.92
N PHE A 114 18.84 2.52 -3.71
CA PHE A 114 17.76 3.13 -2.92
C PHE A 114 17.73 2.67 -1.46
N GLY A 115 18.91 2.48 -0.85
CA GLY A 115 19.05 2.02 0.53
C GLY A 115 18.33 2.92 1.54
N ALA A 116 18.48 4.25 1.40
CA ALA A 116 17.81 5.23 2.25
C ALA A 116 16.28 5.20 2.10
N LEU A 117 15.76 5.02 0.88
CA LEU A 117 14.32 4.91 0.63
C LEU A 117 13.72 3.67 1.30
N ARG A 118 14.42 2.54 1.25
CA ARG A 118 13.99 1.27 1.87
C ARG A 118 13.98 1.38 3.39
N PHE A 119 15.04 1.97 3.96
CA PHE A 119 15.10 2.26 5.38
C PHE A 119 13.96 3.19 5.82
N TRP A 120 13.76 4.29 5.11
CA TRP A 120 12.68 5.24 5.35
C TRP A 120 11.29 4.57 5.29
N LYS A 121 11.03 3.76 4.25
CA LYS A 121 9.78 2.98 4.14
C LYS A 121 9.59 2.08 5.35
N GLY A 122 10.61 1.31 5.72
CA GLY A 122 10.53 0.41 6.88
C GLY A 122 10.24 1.16 8.18
N ARG A 123 10.85 2.32 8.36
CA ARG A 123 10.65 3.21 9.51
C ARG A 123 9.23 3.79 9.56
N GLU A 124 8.71 4.30 8.45
CA GLU A 124 7.33 4.80 8.36
C GLU A 124 6.28 3.70 8.58
N MET A 125 6.48 2.53 7.98
CA MET A 125 5.60 1.37 8.18
C MET A 125 5.51 0.99 9.68
N THR A 126 6.65 0.97 10.38
CA THR A 126 6.68 0.73 11.83
C THR A 126 5.88 1.81 12.58
N ARG A 127 6.02 3.09 12.23
CA ARG A 127 5.25 4.18 12.85
C ARG A 127 3.75 3.98 12.69
N VAL A 128 3.30 3.68 11.46
CA VAL A 128 1.87 3.46 11.17
C VAL A 128 1.35 2.24 11.95
N ALA A 129 2.11 1.15 12.01
CA ALA A 129 1.73 -0.04 12.76
C ALA A 129 1.57 0.24 14.27
N VAL A 130 2.48 1.01 14.87
CA VAL A 130 2.39 1.42 16.28
C VAL A 130 1.15 2.27 16.53
N ARG A 131 0.89 3.28 15.69
CA ARG A 131 -0.29 4.14 15.82
C ARG A 131 -1.60 3.35 15.70
N GLU A 132 -1.66 2.40 14.77
CA GLU A 132 -2.84 1.56 14.59
C GLU A 132 -3.04 0.59 15.77
N LEU A 133 -1.96 -0.04 16.28
CA LEU A 133 -2.03 -0.91 17.46
C LEU A 133 -2.40 -0.14 18.74
N ALA A 134 -1.96 1.11 18.86
CA ALA A 134 -2.35 2.03 19.93
C ALA A 134 -3.79 2.58 19.79
N ALA A 135 -4.49 2.24 18.71
CA ALA A 135 -5.84 2.72 18.40
C ALA A 135 -5.98 4.25 18.36
N VAL A 136 -4.92 4.97 17.96
CA VAL A 136 -4.92 6.45 17.87
C VAL A 136 -5.16 6.99 16.47
N ALA A 137 -5.22 6.12 15.46
CA ALA A 137 -5.49 6.48 14.06
C ALA A 137 -6.73 5.73 13.55
N PRO A 138 -7.71 6.40 12.92
CA PRO A 138 -8.81 5.73 12.24
C PRO A 138 -8.34 5.02 10.96
N LEU A 139 -9.15 4.10 10.45
CA LEU A 139 -8.81 3.28 9.29
C LEU A 139 -8.43 4.12 8.05
N GLU A 140 -9.19 5.16 7.75
CA GLU A 140 -8.92 6.05 6.61
C GLU A 140 -7.58 6.76 6.72
N GLU A 141 -7.17 7.13 7.94
CA GLU A 141 -5.86 7.75 8.18
C GLU A 141 -4.74 6.73 7.99
N THR A 142 -4.83 5.57 8.64
CA THR A 142 -3.84 4.48 8.49
C THR A 142 -3.65 4.10 7.03
N THR A 143 -4.75 3.83 6.33
CA THR A 143 -4.69 3.34 4.94
C THR A 143 -4.25 4.44 3.97
N GLY A 144 -4.61 5.70 4.24
CA GLY A 144 -4.12 6.87 3.53
C GLY A 144 -2.61 7.09 3.70
N GLU A 145 -2.08 6.96 4.92
CA GLU A 145 -0.63 7.04 5.17
C GLU A 145 0.12 5.90 4.47
N LEU A 146 -0.38 4.66 4.51
CA LEU A 146 0.20 3.52 3.80
C LEU A 146 0.23 3.75 2.29
N SER A 147 -0.86 4.26 1.72
CA SER A 147 -0.93 4.66 0.31
C SER A 147 0.07 5.76 -0.03
N GLN A 148 0.22 6.77 0.83
CA GLN A 148 1.17 7.85 0.62
C GLN A 148 2.63 7.37 0.66
N ILE A 149 2.96 6.45 1.56
CA ILE A 149 4.30 5.83 1.62
C ILE A 149 4.61 5.10 0.30
N ALA A 150 3.65 4.32 -0.21
CA ALA A 150 3.80 3.63 -1.49
C ALA A 150 3.96 4.59 -2.67
N GLU A 151 3.17 5.66 -2.74
CA GLU A 151 3.28 6.67 -3.78
C GLU A 151 4.63 7.39 -3.76
N ILE A 152 5.14 7.75 -2.57
CA ILE A 152 6.46 8.38 -2.43
C ILE A 152 7.54 7.42 -2.95
N CYS A 153 7.52 6.14 -2.55
CA CYS A 153 8.45 5.16 -3.07
C CYS A 153 8.40 5.05 -4.61
N LEU A 154 7.20 4.97 -5.18
CA LEU A 154 7.02 4.83 -6.63
C LEU A 154 7.51 6.07 -7.38
N ARG A 155 7.15 7.27 -6.93
CA ARG A 155 7.61 8.54 -7.51
C ARG A 155 9.12 8.65 -7.47
N ARG A 156 9.77 8.37 -6.34
CA ARG A 156 11.23 8.49 -6.22
C ARG A 156 12.00 7.54 -7.14
N VAL A 157 11.52 6.31 -7.30
CA VAL A 157 12.14 5.34 -8.22
C VAL A 157 11.87 5.72 -9.67
N PHE A 158 10.65 6.16 -9.99
CA PHE A 158 10.29 6.64 -11.32
C PHE A 158 11.13 7.86 -11.73
N ASP A 159 11.17 8.91 -10.90
CA ASP A 159 11.87 10.15 -11.20
C ASP A 159 13.36 9.90 -11.47
N PHE A 160 13.99 9.00 -10.71
CA PHE A 160 15.39 8.62 -10.91
C PHE A 160 15.59 7.91 -12.26
N TRP A 161 14.82 6.86 -12.54
CA TRP A 161 15.03 6.07 -13.77
C TRP A 161 14.60 6.83 -15.03
N ASP A 162 13.57 7.67 -14.95
CA ASP A 162 13.20 8.54 -16.07
C ASP A 162 14.34 9.52 -16.39
N ALA A 163 14.90 10.20 -15.38
CA ALA A 163 16.04 11.10 -15.57
C ALA A 163 17.28 10.37 -16.13
N GLU A 164 17.65 9.23 -15.56
CA GLU A 164 18.80 8.43 -15.97
C GLU A 164 18.67 7.94 -17.43
N LEU A 165 17.51 7.39 -17.80
CA LEU A 165 17.27 6.91 -19.16
C LEU A 165 17.22 8.06 -20.16
N ARG A 166 16.62 9.20 -19.80
CA ARG A 166 16.61 10.41 -20.64
C ARG A 166 18.00 10.97 -20.86
N GLN A 167 18.85 10.96 -19.83
CA GLN A 167 20.26 11.36 -19.95
C GLN A 167 21.04 10.43 -20.87
N ARG A 168 20.78 9.12 -20.79
CA ARG A 168 21.51 8.10 -21.54
C ARG A 168 21.10 7.99 -23.02
N TYR A 169 19.80 8.06 -23.31
CA TYR A 169 19.25 7.76 -24.64
C TYR A 169 18.62 8.97 -25.33
N GLY A 170 18.50 10.10 -24.64
CA GLY A 170 17.71 11.25 -25.09
C GLY A 170 16.29 11.23 -24.53
N SER A 171 15.58 12.34 -24.67
CA SER A 171 14.24 12.52 -24.11
C SER A 171 13.14 12.31 -25.14
N PRO A 172 12.22 11.34 -24.95
CA PRO A 172 10.98 11.27 -25.70
C PRO A 172 10.18 12.57 -25.55
N LYS A 173 9.49 12.98 -26.63
CA LYS A 173 8.46 14.02 -26.56
C LYS A 173 7.17 13.49 -25.93
N ALA A 174 6.92 12.19 -26.06
CA ALA A 174 5.82 11.52 -25.39
C ALA A 174 5.97 11.58 -23.88
N GLU A 175 4.84 11.74 -23.20
CA GLU A 175 4.74 11.70 -21.76
C GLU A 175 4.58 10.27 -21.26
N PHE A 176 4.86 10.05 -19.98
CA PHE A 176 4.65 8.78 -19.28
C PHE A 176 3.88 9.01 -18.00
N ALA A 177 2.99 8.09 -17.64
CA ALA A 177 2.22 8.12 -16.40
C ALA A 177 2.16 6.73 -15.76
N ILE A 178 2.15 6.73 -14.43
CA ILE A 178 1.84 5.55 -13.61
C ILE A 178 0.44 5.72 -13.03
N LEU A 179 -0.46 4.80 -13.36
CA LEU A 179 -1.77 4.71 -12.76
C LEU A 179 -1.74 3.63 -11.68
N ALA A 180 -2.27 3.93 -10.50
CA ALA A 180 -2.55 2.94 -9.48
C ALA A 180 -3.97 2.39 -9.67
N LEU A 181 -4.14 1.09 -9.43
CA LEU A 181 -5.41 0.39 -9.36
C LEU A 181 -5.64 -0.14 -7.94
N GLY A 182 -6.72 -0.88 -7.74
CA GLY A 182 -6.96 -1.63 -6.51
C GLY A 182 -6.92 -0.74 -5.26
N LYS A 183 -6.32 -1.26 -4.18
CA LYS A 183 -6.24 -0.55 -2.89
C LYS A 183 -5.42 0.73 -2.96
N LEU A 184 -4.35 0.77 -3.76
CA LEU A 184 -3.55 2.00 -3.91
C LEU A 184 -4.33 3.10 -4.65
N GLY A 185 -5.03 2.71 -5.72
CA GLY A 185 -5.89 3.60 -6.49
C GLY A 185 -6.98 4.26 -5.62
N GLY A 186 -7.63 3.46 -4.76
CA GLY A 186 -8.62 3.92 -3.77
C GLY A 186 -8.05 4.65 -2.54
N GLY A 187 -6.72 4.78 -2.41
CA GLY A 187 -6.08 5.42 -1.26
C GLY A 187 -6.25 4.64 0.05
N GLU A 188 -6.34 3.31 -0.07
CA GLU A 188 -6.76 2.43 1.01
C GLU A 188 -5.85 1.20 1.19
N LEU A 189 -4.53 1.35 1.03
CA LEU A 189 -3.56 0.25 1.20
C LEU A 189 -3.57 -0.38 2.61
N ASN A 190 -3.21 -1.66 2.69
CA ASN A 190 -2.92 -2.35 3.96
C ASN A 190 -1.41 -2.46 4.21
N HIS A 191 -1.04 -2.96 5.40
CA HIS A 191 0.35 -3.21 5.80
C HIS A 191 1.13 -4.13 4.85
N SER A 192 0.47 -5.15 4.30
CA SER A 192 1.05 -6.04 3.31
C SER A 192 0.13 -6.21 2.11
N SER A 193 0.11 -5.17 1.27
CA SER A 193 -0.57 -5.18 -0.03
C SER A 193 0.42 -5.08 -1.18
N ASP A 194 0.07 -5.73 -2.28
CA ASP A 194 0.68 -5.45 -3.57
C ASP A 194 0.24 -4.05 -4.04
N VAL A 195 1.07 -3.38 -4.84
CA VAL A 195 0.71 -2.14 -5.53
C VAL A 195 0.37 -2.49 -6.97
N ASP A 196 -0.92 -2.47 -7.27
CA ASP A 196 -1.45 -2.73 -8.60
C ASP A 196 -1.25 -1.50 -9.50
N LEU A 197 -0.49 -1.63 -10.59
CA LEU A 197 -0.13 -0.49 -11.45
C LEU A 197 -0.45 -0.73 -12.93
N LEU A 198 -0.62 0.37 -13.67
CA LEU A 198 -0.54 0.43 -15.13
C LEU A 198 0.50 1.47 -15.54
N PHE A 199 1.28 1.16 -16.57
CA PHE A 199 2.20 2.10 -17.20
C PHE A 199 1.66 2.54 -18.56
N LEU A 200 1.61 3.85 -18.74
CA LEU A 200 0.99 4.49 -19.89
C LEU A 200 1.97 5.51 -20.48
N TYR A 201 2.06 5.58 -21.80
CA TYR A 201 2.69 6.71 -22.49
C TYR A 201 1.74 7.34 -23.50
N SER A 202 1.99 8.60 -23.86
CA SER A 202 1.00 9.41 -24.58
C SER A 202 0.78 8.97 -26.03
N GLU A 203 1.83 8.66 -26.77
CA GLU A 203 1.76 8.36 -28.21
C GLU A 203 2.88 7.43 -28.67
N GLU A 204 2.66 6.71 -29.77
CA GLU A 204 3.73 5.98 -30.45
C GLU A 204 4.72 6.94 -31.13
N GLY A 205 5.97 6.52 -31.26
CA GLY A 205 6.98 7.34 -31.90
C GLY A 205 8.37 6.73 -31.88
N GLN A 206 9.33 7.50 -32.41
CA GLN A 206 10.74 7.13 -32.45
C GLN A 206 11.55 8.17 -31.68
N LEU A 207 12.38 7.72 -30.75
CA LEU A 207 13.35 8.55 -30.05
C LEU A 207 14.62 8.73 -30.88
N ALA A 208 15.07 7.62 -31.47
CA ALA A 208 16.24 7.54 -32.34
C ALA A 208 15.98 6.46 -33.40
N PRO A 209 16.80 6.35 -34.48
CA PRO A 209 16.58 5.38 -35.56
C PRO A 209 16.41 3.91 -35.14
N HIS A 210 16.87 3.55 -33.93
CA HIS A 210 16.80 2.19 -33.40
C HIS A 210 16.14 2.10 -32.01
N ILE A 211 15.48 3.17 -31.55
CA ILE A 211 14.81 3.19 -30.25
C ILE A 211 13.42 3.82 -30.40
N SER A 212 12.38 3.00 -30.34
CA SER A 212 11.00 3.48 -30.31
C SER A 212 10.60 3.94 -28.90
N TYR A 213 9.55 4.76 -28.81
CA TYR A 213 8.96 5.15 -27.52
C TYR A 213 8.47 3.92 -26.74
N HIS A 214 7.84 2.95 -27.42
CA HIS A 214 7.49 1.67 -26.84
C HIS A 214 8.69 0.98 -26.17
N GLN A 215 9.83 0.88 -26.86
CA GLN A 215 11.05 0.27 -26.30
C GLN A 215 11.58 1.06 -25.09
N PHE A 216 11.63 2.39 -25.18
CA PHE A 216 12.10 3.26 -24.11
C PHE A 216 11.23 3.13 -22.85
N PHE A 217 9.90 3.24 -22.97
CA PHE A 217 9.01 3.20 -21.81
C PHE A 217 8.85 1.81 -21.21
N ASN A 218 8.95 0.74 -22.02
CA ASN A 218 9.04 -0.61 -21.47
C ASN A 218 10.37 -0.84 -20.74
N GLN A 219 11.47 -0.22 -21.17
CA GLN A 219 12.73 -0.25 -20.43
C GLN A 219 12.62 0.51 -19.09
N LEU A 220 11.96 1.67 -19.08
CA LEU A 220 11.66 2.41 -17.85
C LEU A 220 10.80 1.57 -16.88
N GLY A 221 9.72 0.97 -17.36
CA GLY A 221 8.87 0.08 -16.56
C GLY A 221 9.64 -1.10 -15.98
N ASN A 222 10.52 -1.73 -16.78
CA ASN A 222 11.40 -2.80 -16.31
C ASN A 222 12.34 -2.34 -15.20
N LYS A 223 12.93 -1.14 -15.30
CA LYS A 223 13.85 -0.61 -14.28
C LYS A 223 13.16 -0.32 -12.95
N ILE A 224 11.92 0.17 -13.00
CA ILE A 224 11.08 0.34 -11.81
C ILE A 224 10.81 -1.04 -11.19
N LEU A 225 10.38 -2.03 -11.96
CA LEU A 225 10.08 -3.38 -11.47
C LEU A 225 11.32 -4.08 -10.87
N GLU A 226 12.47 -3.98 -11.54
CA GLU A 226 13.76 -4.50 -11.06
C GLU A 226 14.12 -3.88 -9.70
N THR A 227 13.96 -2.56 -9.56
CA THR A 227 14.25 -1.86 -8.30
C THR A 227 13.34 -2.36 -7.17
N PHE A 228 12.04 -2.45 -7.39
CA PHE A 228 11.10 -2.89 -6.35
C PHE A 228 11.29 -4.36 -5.95
N SER A 229 11.68 -5.22 -6.89
CA SER A 229 11.90 -6.66 -6.66
C SER A 229 13.28 -7.01 -6.08
N THR A 230 14.27 -6.12 -6.21
CA THR A 230 15.64 -6.41 -5.75
C THR A 230 15.73 -6.51 -4.22
N PRO A 231 16.19 -7.66 -3.67
CA PRO A 231 16.48 -7.80 -2.25
C PRO A 231 17.58 -6.83 -1.81
N HIS A 232 17.43 -6.24 -0.62
CA HIS A 232 18.38 -5.26 -0.13
C HIS A 232 18.49 -5.33 1.40
N PRO A 233 19.70 -5.18 1.99
CA PRO A 233 19.88 -5.23 3.43
C PRO A 233 18.99 -4.21 4.17
N ALA A 234 18.85 -2.98 3.69
CA ALA A 234 18.01 -1.96 4.35
C ALA A 234 16.49 -2.23 4.33
N GLY A 235 16.04 -3.30 3.66
CA GLY A 235 14.63 -3.69 3.57
C GLY A 235 14.11 -3.74 2.13
N SER A 236 12.86 -4.19 1.98
CA SER A 236 12.15 -4.24 0.70
C SER A 236 11.32 -2.98 0.47
N LEU A 237 11.09 -2.65 -0.80
CA LEU A 237 10.00 -1.77 -1.20
C LEU A 237 8.69 -2.58 -1.26
N PHE A 238 7.63 -1.99 -1.81
CA PHE A 238 6.35 -2.68 -2.02
C PHE A 238 6.48 -3.78 -3.08
N ARG A 239 5.58 -4.76 -3.05
CA ARG A 239 5.45 -5.72 -4.14
C ARG A 239 4.63 -5.07 -5.25
N VAL A 240 5.16 -5.02 -6.46
CA VAL A 240 4.46 -4.43 -7.61
C VAL A 240 3.72 -5.52 -8.36
N ASP A 241 2.43 -5.30 -8.63
CA ASP A 241 1.62 -6.16 -9.47
C ASP A 241 1.19 -5.41 -10.75
N LEU A 242 1.50 -5.99 -11.90
CA LEU A 242 1.16 -5.46 -13.22
C LEU A 242 0.19 -6.38 -13.98
N ARG A 243 -0.37 -7.42 -13.33
CA ARG A 243 -1.21 -8.44 -13.99
C ARG A 243 -2.57 -7.91 -14.44
N LEU A 244 -3.00 -6.76 -13.93
CA LEU A 244 -4.25 -6.11 -14.32
C LEU A 244 -4.13 -5.23 -15.58
N ARG A 245 -2.96 -5.20 -16.23
CA ARG A 245 -2.78 -4.53 -17.53
C ARG A 245 -3.41 -5.34 -18.66
N PRO A 246 -3.75 -4.70 -19.81
CA PRO A 246 -4.21 -5.41 -20.99
C PRO A 246 -3.33 -6.61 -21.34
N GLU A 247 -3.98 -7.74 -21.63
CA GLU A 247 -3.32 -9.02 -21.95
C GLU A 247 -2.51 -9.62 -20.78
N GLY A 248 -2.67 -9.07 -19.56
CA GLY A 248 -2.07 -9.57 -18.33
C GLY A 248 -0.55 -9.70 -18.43
N SER A 249 -0.01 -10.84 -17.99
CA SER A 249 1.44 -11.11 -18.03
C SER A 249 2.00 -11.22 -19.46
N ALA A 250 1.17 -11.50 -20.46
CA ALA A 250 1.58 -11.62 -21.86
C ALA A 250 1.68 -10.26 -22.57
N GLY A 251 1.02 -9.23 -22.05
CA GLY A 251 1.07 -7.88 -22.59
C GLY A 251 2.37 -7.13 -22.26
N PRO A 252 2.71 -6.08 -23.02
CA PRO A 252 3.84 -5.19 -22.70
C PRO A 252 3.63 -4.52 -21.35
N LEU A 253 4.72 -4.09 -20.69
CA LEU A 253 4.64 -3.42 -19.39
C LEU A 253 4.01 -2.03 -19.51
N ALA A 254 4.35 -1.30 -20.58
CA ALA A 254 3.81 0.02 -20.89
C ALA A 254 3.18 0.04 -22.28
N ARG A 255 2.04 0.73 -22.42
CA ARG A 255 1.31 0.90 -23.69
C ARG A 255 1.03 2.37 -23.97
N SER A 256 0.87 2.72 -25.25
CA SER A 256 0.39 4.04 -25.66
C SER A 256 -1.09 4.23 -25.31
N LEU A 257 -1.51 5.49 -25.16
CA LEU A 257 -2.91 5.85 -24.95
C LEU A 257 -3.81 5.32 -26.07
N GLU A 258 -3.38 5.44 -27.32
CA GLU A 258 -4.08 4.88 -28.49
C GLU A 258 -4.22 3.35 -28.41
N SER A 259 -3.15 2.64 -28.01
CA SER A 259 -3.20 1.18 -27.85
C SER A 259 -4.15 0.75 -26.73
N MET A 260 -4.21 1.51 -25.63
CA MET A 260 -5.18 1.27 -24.56
C MET A 260 -6.62 1.49 -25.04
N GLU A 261 -6.88 2.58 -25.76
CA GLU A 261 -8.21 2.89 -26.31
C GLU A 261 -8.72 1.76 -27.21
N ASN A 262 -7.88 1.34 -28.17
CA ASN A 262 -8.21 0.24 -29.09
C ASN A 262 -8.48 -1.07 -28.35
N TYR A 263 -7.70 -1.37 -27.30
CA TYR A 263 -7.90 -2.59 -26.52
C TYR A 263 -9.22 -2.58 -25.76
N TYR A 264 -9.51 -1.54 -24.98
CA TYR A 264 -10.73 -1.50 -24.18
C TYR A 264 -12.00 -1.35 -25.03
N ALA A 265 -11.89 -0.76 -26.22
CA ALA A 265 -13.00 -0.71 -27.19
C ALA A 265 -13.33 -2.08 -27.79
N GLY A 266 -12.33 -2.92 -28.06
CA GLY A 266 -12.51 -4.19 -28.78
C GLY A 266 -12.52 -5.45 -27.91
N PHE A 267 -11.76 -5.46 -26.81
CA PHE A 267 -11.42 -6.66 -26.04
C PHE A 267 -11.62 -6.52 -24.53
N GLY A 268 -11.97 -5.33 -24.04
CA GLY A 268 -12.04 -5.05 -22.61
C GLY A 268 -13.09 -5.91 -21.89
N GLU A 269 -12.66 -6.57 -20.81
CA GLU A 269 -13.49 -7.49 -20.05
C GLU A 269 -14.18 -6.84 -18.84
N THR A 270 -15.26 -7.45 -18.33
CA THR A 270 -16.02 -6.94 -17.18
C THR A 270 -15.18 -6.80 -15.91
N TRP A 271 -14.24 -7.71 -15.66
CA TRP A 271 -13.35 -7.59 -14.50
C TRP A 271 -12.42 -6.38 -14.60
N GLU A 272 -12.02 -5.98 -15.82
CA GLU A 272 -11.18 -4.80 -16.06
C GLU A 272 -11.95 -3.51 -15.78
N ARG A 273 -13.25 -3.47 -16.13
CA ARG A 273 -14.12 -2.33 -15.74
C ARG A 273 -14.10 -2.13 -14.24
N ILE A 274 -14.27 -3.21 -13.47
CA ILE A 274 -14.24 -3.20 -12.00
C ILE A 274 -12.87 -2.75 -11.47
N ALA A 275 -11.77 -3.24 -12.07
CA ALA A 275 -10.42 -2.85 -11.67
C ALA A 275 -10.16 -1.34 -11.92
N LEU A 276 -10.62 -0.82 -13.05
CA LEU A 276 -10.43 0.57 -13.45
C LEU A 276 -11.30 1.57 -12.70
N ILE A 277 -12.34 1.15 -11.95
CA ILE A 277 -13.10 2.03 -11.04
C ILE A 277 -12.15 2.76 -10.08
N LYS A 278 -11.10 2.07 -9.62
CA LYS A 278 -10.12 2.62 -8.68
C LYS A 278 -8.93 3.29 -9.36
N ALA A 279 -8.90 3.40 -10.69
CA ALA A 279 -7.75 3.93 -11.41
C ALA A 279 -7.44 5.39 -11.06
N ARG A 280 -6.19 5.70 -10.71
CA ARG A 280 -5.74 7.05 -10.35
C ARG A 280 -4.28 7.29 -10.72
N GLY A 281 -3.98 8.44 -11.32
CA GLY A 281 -2.58 8.84 -11.60
C GLY A 281 -1.77 9.12 -10.34
N ILE A 282 -0.64 8.44 -10.19
CA ILE A 282 0.23 8.52 -9.00
C ILE A 282 1.69 8.90 -9.31
N ALA A 283 2.13 8.93 -10.56
CA ALA A 283 3.45 9.44 -10.95
C ALA A 283 3.46 9.79 -12.45
N GLY A 284 4.45 10.56 -12.88
CA GLY A 284 4.56 11.04 -14.26
C GLY A 284 3.54 12.14 -14.60
N SER A 285 3.15 12.21 -15.87
CA SER A 285 2.23 13.23 -16.37
C SER A 285 0.82 13.08 -15.80
N ARG A 286 0.36 14.15 -15.16
CA ARG A 286 -1.02 14.27 -14.66
C ARG A 286 -2.02 14.45 -15.78
N GLU A 287 -1.61 15.11 -16.86
CA GLU A 287 -2.46 15.36 -18.03
C GLU A 287 -2.75 14.04 -18.76
N LEU A 288 -1.71 13.24 -19.04
CA LEU A 288 -1.87 11.91 -19.63
C LEU A 288 -2.74 10.98 -18.77
N ALA A 289 -2.54 10.98 -17.45
CA ALA A 289 -3.39 10.19 -16.54
C ALA A 289 -4.85 10.64 -16.59
N TYR A 290 -5.10 11.96 -16.65
CA TYR A 290 -6.44 12.52 -16.80
C TYR A 290 -7.06 12.12 -18.14
N ASP A 291 -6.31 12.21 -19.24
CA ASP A 291 -6.79 11.84 -20.56
C ASP A 291 -7.14 10.36 -20.67
N PHE A 292 -6.34 9.48 -20.07
CA PHE A 292 -6.69 8.06 -19.95
C PHE A 292 -8.03 7.86 -19.25
N LEU A 293 -8.21 8.44 -18.06
CA LEU A 293 -9.43 8.27 -17.28
C LEU A 293 -10.65 8.85 -18.00
N ARG A 294 -10.50 10.01 -18.63
CA ARG A 294 -11.55 10.65 -19.42
C ARG A 294 -11.94 9.82 -20.63
N LEU A 295 -10.96 9.31 -21.38
CA LEU A 295 -11.16 8.51 -22.58
C LEU A 295 -11.86 7.19 -22.27
N HIS A 296 -11.47 6.54 -21.17
CA HIS A 296 -12.00 5.22 -20.78
C HIS A 296 -13.21 5.31 -19.87
N GLN A 297 -13.66 6.51 -19.47
CA GLN A 297 -14.86 6.68 -18.64
C GLN A 297 -16.07 5.89 -19.16
N PRO A 298 -16.39 5.86 -20.48
CA PRO A 298 -17.55 5.11 -20.98
C PRO A 298 -17.37 3.58 -20.90
N PHE A 299 -16.12 3.11 -20.88
CA PHE A 299 -15.81 1.70 -20.63
C PHE A 299 -15.96 1.38 -19.15
N ILE A 300 -15.43 2.21 -18.26
CA ILE A 300 -15.50 1.98 -16.81
C ILE A 300 -16.96 2.08 -16.33
N TYR A 301 -17.70 3.09 -16.77
CA TYR A 301 -19.08 3.36 -16.37
C TYR A 301 -20.02 3.31 -17.59
N PRO A 302 -20.53 2.12 -17.95
CA PRO A 302 -21.41 1.98 -19.11
C PRO A 302 -22.73 2.75 -18.91
N LYS A 303 -23.32 3.26 -20.00
CA LYS A 303 -24.60 4.00 -19.96
C LYS A 303 -25.79 3.19 -19.41
N SER A 304 -25.70 1.87 -19.52
CA SER A 304 -26.67 0.90 -19.02
C SER A 304 -25.95 -0.40 -18.65
N ALA A 305 -26.19 -0.90 -17.44
CA ALA A 305 -25.80 -2.25 -17.05
C ALA A 305 -26.77 -3.27 -17.67
N THR A 306 -26.23 -4.27 -18.36
CA THR A 306 -27.02 -5.38 -18.91
C THR A 306 -27.15 -6.51 -17.88
N PRO A 307 -28.18 -7.37 -17.98
CA PRO A 307 -28.25 -8.58 -17.15
C PRO A 307 -26.98 -9.43 -17.24
N ASP A 308 -26.44 -9.59 -18.46
CA ASP A 308 -25.21 -10.36 -18.72
C ASP A 308 -24.01 -9.80 -17.94
N LEU A 309 -23.87 -8.47 -17.86
CA LEU A 309 -22.81 -7.82 -17.08
C LEU A 309 -22.91 -8.19 -15.58
N LEU A 310 -24.12 -8.20 -15.03
CA LEU A 310 -24.35 -8.53 -13.62
C LEU A 310 -24.09 -10.02 -13.35
N GLU A 311 -24.48 -10.89 -14.29
CA GLU A 311 -24.19 -12.32 -14.22
C GLU A 311 -22.68 -12.60 -14.30
N GLU A 312 -21.96 -11.89 -15.16
CA GLU A 312 -20.49 -11.98 -15.22
C GLU A 312 -19.82 -11.57 -13.91
N ILE A 313 -20.30 -10.51 -13.24
CA ILE A 313 -19.78 -10.10 -11.92
C ILE A 313 -20.03 -11.20 -10.88
N ALA A 314 -21.25 -11.77 -10.84
CA ALA A 314 -21.57 -12.88 -9.94
C ALA A 314 -20.69 -14.12 -10.23
N ASN A 315 -20.44 -14.43 -11.50
CA ASN A 315 -19.56 -15.52 -11.91
C ASN A 315 -18.10 -15.29 -11.50
N ILE A 316 -17.60 -14.05 -11.56
CA ILE A 316 -16.27 -13.69 -11.05
C ILE A 316 -16.19 -14.00 -9.56
N LYS A 317 -17.20 -13.59 -8.77
CA LYS A 317 -17.27 -13.90 -7.33
C LYS A 317 -17.21 -15.40 -7.06
N HIS A 318 -18.08 -16.17 -7.71
CA HIS A 318 -18.14 -17.62 -7.53
C HIS A 318 -16.83 -18.32 -7.92
N ARG A 319 -16.17 -17.84 -8.98
CA ARG A 319 -14.86 -18.35 -9.40
C ARG A 319 -13.78 -18.09 -8.35
N ILE A 320 -13.77 -16.90 -7.73
CA ILE A 320 -12.84 -16.58 -6.63
C ILE A 320 -13.06 -17.51 -5.45
N GLU A 321 -14.30 -17.68 -5.00
CA GLU A 321 -14.64 -18.57 -3.87
C GLU A 321 -14.21 -20.03 -4.13
N ARG A 322 -14.50 -20.54 -5.34
CA ARG A 322 -14.21 -21.93 -5.71
C ARG A 322 -12.74 -22.21 -5.99
N ASP A 323 -12.11 -21.38 -6.83
CA ASP A 323 -10.82 -21.70 -7.45
C ASP A 323 -9.63 -21.03 -6.73
N VAL A 324 -9.86 -19.93 -5.98
CA VAL A 324 -8.81 -19.18 -5.29
C VAL A 324 -8.80 -19.47 -3.79
N VAL A 325 -9.97 -19.41 -3.13
CA VAL A 325 -10.08 -19.62 -1.68
C VAL A 325 -10.21 -21.10 -1.35
N GLY A 326 -11.11 -21.80 -2.04
CA GLY A 326 -11.43 -23.20 -1.79
C GLY A 326 -12.29 -23.40 -0.52
N PRO A 327 -12.89 -24.60 -0.37
CA PRO A 327 -13.88 -24.86 0.68
C PRO A 327 -13.31 -24.79 2.10
N GLU A 328 -12.02 -25.13 2.29
CA GLU A 328 -11.39 -25.19 3.61
C GLU A 328 -11.23 -23.81 4.27
N LYS A 329 -11.03 -22.77 3.47
CA LYS A 329 -10.76 -21.40 3.94
C LYS A 329 -11.97 -20.47 3.79
N LEU A 330 -13.04 -20.92 3.14
CA LEU A 330 -14.15 -20.08 2.69
C LEU A 330 -14.82 -19.29 3.82
N GLU A 331 -14.89 -19.86 5.02
CA GLU A 331 -15.50 -19.24 6.21
C GLU A 331 -14.50 -18.43 7.07
N ARG A 332 -13.20 -18.50 6.76
CA ARG A 332 -12.12 -17.91 7.57
C ARG A 332 -11.26 -16.89 6.83
N ASP A 333 -11.34 -16.86 5.51
CA ASP A 333 -10.66 -15.85 4.70
C ASP A 333 -11.44 -14.54 4.77
N VAL A 334 -10.90 -13.56 5.49
CA VAL A 334 -11.59 -12.29 5.77
C VAL A 334 -11.73 -11.41 4.53
N LYS A 335 -10.95 -11.70 3.47
CA LYS A 335 -10.93 -10.90 2.25
C LYS A 335 -11.80 -11.50 1.16
N LEU A 336 -11.56 -12.75 0.81
CA LEU A 336 -12.14 -13.42 -0.34
C LEU A 336 -13.19 -14.47 0.05
N GLY A 337 -13.32 -14.79 1.34
CA GLY A 337 -14.34 -15.68 1.87
C GLY A 337 -15.74 -15.05 1.87
N ARG A 338 -16.74 -15.85 2.26
CA ARG A 338 -18.15 -15.42 2.27
C ARG A 338 -18.36 -14.26 3.24
N GLY A 339 -19.00 -13.19 2.75
CA GLY A 339 -19.20 -11.98 3.55
C GLY A 339 -17.90 -11.22 3.86
N GLY A 340 -16.80 -11.55 3.18
CA GLY A 340 -15.51 -10.90 3.34
C GLY A 340 -15.46 -9.51 2.70
N ILE A 341 -14.28 -8.89 2.79
CA ILE A 341 -14.01 -7.54 2.27
C ILE A 341 -14.41 -7.43 0.79
N ARG A 342 -14.09 -8.44 -0.01
CA ARG A 342 -14.34 -8.44 -1.46
C ARG A 342 -15.81 -8.50 -1.81
N ASP A 343 -16.65 -9.11 -0.97
CA ASP A 343 -18.10 -9.14 -1.17
C ASP A 343 -18.69 -7.73 -1.02
N ILE A 344 -18.25 -6.99 0.01
CA ILE A 344 -18.64 -5.58 0.21
C ILE A 344 -18.18 -4.73 -0.97
N GLU A 345 -16.93 -4.92 -1.42
CA GLU A 345 -16.42 -4.22 -2.61
C GLU A 345 -17.24 -4.53 -3.86
N PHE A 346 -17.62 -5.80 -4.10
CA PHE A 346 -18.45 -6.16 -5.24
C PHE A 346 -19.81 -5.48 -5.21
N ILE A 347 -20.46 -5.38 -4.04
CA ILE A 347 -21.75 -4.66 -3.91
C ILE A 347 -21.58 -3.20 -4.32
N VAL A 348 -20.61 -2.50 -3.72
CA VAL A 348 -20.38 -1.07 -3.99
C VAL A 348 -19.99 -0.86 -5.44
N GLN A 349 -19.03 -1.62 -5.95
CA GLN A 349 -18.53 -1.49 -7.33
C GLN A 349 -19.61 -1.82 -8.36
N THR A 350 -20.48 -2.81 -8.11
CA THR A 350 -21.60 -3.11 -9.00
C THR A 350 -22.57 -1.94 -9.08
N LEU A 351 -22.89 -1.31 -7.95
CA LEU A 351 -23.74 -0.11 -7.93
C LEU A 351 -23.06 1.09 -8.60
N GLN A 352 -21.73 1.22 -8.49
CA GLN A 352 -20.97 2.21 -9.26
C GLN A 352 -21.06 1.95 -10.77
N LEU A 353 -20.99 0.69 -11.23
CA LEU A 353 -21.15 0.35 -12.64
C LEU A 353 -22.57 0.67 -13.16
N ILE A 354 -23.61 0.38 -12.36
CA ILE A 354 -25.00 0.61 -12.74
C ILE A 354 -25.31 2.12 -12.81
N HIS A 355 -24.86 2.89 -11.82
CA HIS A 355 -25.32 4.26 -11.60
C HIS A 355 -24.28 5.34 -11.92
N GLY A 356 -23.00 4.99 -12.00
CA GLY A 356 -21.87 5.93 -12.10
C GLY A 356 -21.85 6.76 -13.38
N ALA A 357 -22.37 6.23 -14.48
CA ALA A 357 -22.47 6.98 -15.74
C ALA A 357 -23.39 8.21 -15.64
N ARG A 358 -24.44 8.13 -14.80
CA ARG A 358 -25.43 9.19 -14.59
C ARG A 358 -25.15 10.02 -13.34
N ASN A 359 -24.37 9.48 -12.41
CA ASN A 359 -24.07 10.09 -11.12
C ASN A 359 -22.54 10.18 -10.93
N PRO A 360 -21.90 11.29 -11.34
CA PRO A 360 -20.45 11.46 -11.22
C PRO A 360 -19.90 11.29 -9.80
N PHE A 361 -20.73 11.54 -8.76
CA PHE A 361 -20.36 11.29 -7.35
C PHE A 361 -20.05 9.83 -7.03
N LEU A 362 -20.54 8.88 -7.85
CA LEU A 362 -20.22 7.46 -7.74
C LEU A 362 -18.97 7.06 -8.52
N GLN A 363 -18.33 7.98 -9.24
CA GLN A 363 -17.02 7.75 -9.87
C GLN A 363 -15.89 8.00 -8.85
N GLU A 364 -16.12 7.55 -7.61
CA GLU A 364 -15.25 7.72 -6.45
C GLU A 364 -14.45 6.42 -6.21
N PRO A 365 -13.11 6.46 -6.33
CA PRO A 365 -12.26 5.28 -6.13
C PRO A 365 -12.28 4.70 -4.71
N SER A 366 -12.46 5.54 -3.68
CA SER A 366 -12.41 5.12 -2.28
C SER A 366 -13.68 4.37 -1.88
N MET A 367 -13.55 3.16 -1.35
CA MET A 367 -14.70 2.31 -1.02
C MET A 367 -15.65 2.99 -0.03
N LEU A 368 -15.13 3.50 1.10
CA LEU A 368 -15.97 4.12 2.13
C LEU A 368 -16.63 5.42 1.66
N LYS A 369 -15.99 6.18 0.76
CA LYS A 369 -16.62 7.37 0.18
C LYS A 369 -17.68 7.00 -0.84
N ALA A 370 -17.44 6.01 -1.70
CA ALA A 370 -18.43 5.49 -2.63
C ALA A 370 -19.66 4.93 -1.89
N LEU A 371 -19.45 4.21 -0.79
CA LEU A 371 -20.53 3.71 0.08
C LEU A 371 -21.37 4.85 0.69
N ARG A 372 -20.73 5.95 1.11
CA ARG A 372 -21.44 7.17 1.57
C ARG A 372 -22.22 7.84 0.44
N ALA A 373 -21.66 7.90 -0.77
CA ALA A 373 -22.34 8.46 -1.93
C ALA A 373 -23.56 7.62 -2.35
N LEU A 374 -23.52 6.29 -2.24
CA LEU A 374 -24.67 5.42 -2.46
C LEU A 374 -25.83 5.74 -1.51
N ARG A 375 -25.52 6.01 -0.24
CA ARG A 375 -26.51 6.47 0.75
C ARG A 375 -27.10 7.82 0.38
N GLU A 376 -26.26 8.79 0.02
CA GLU A 376 -26.70 10.16 -0.31
C GLU A 376 -27.57 10.25 -1.56
N LEU A 377 -27.49 9.25 -2.43
CA LEU A 377 -28.32 9.10 -3.62
C LEU A 377 -29.53 8.18 -3.41
N ASP A 378 -29.79 7.74 -2.17
CA ASP A 378 -30.85 6.80 -1.81
C ASP A 378 -30.81 5.48 -2.61
N LEU A 379 -29.61 5.04 -3.01
CA LEU A 379 -29.38 3.80 -3.77
C LEU A 379 -29.22 2.57 -2.85
N LEU A 380 -28.96 2.82 -1.56
CA LEU A 380 -28.98 1.80 -0.51
C LEU A 380 -29.65 2.34 0.75
N PRO A 381 -30.44 1.52 1.47
CA PRO A 381 -30.99 1.88 2.77
C PRO A 381 -29.91 2.31 3.78
N HIS A 382 -30.26 3.24 4.66
CA HIS A 382 -29.32 3.80 5.65
C HIS A 382 -28.72 2.74 6.58
N ASP A 383 -29.55 1.81 7.05
CA ASP A 383 -29.17 0.70 7.92
C ASP A 383 -28.24 -0.30 7.24
N GLU A 384 -28.47 -0.62 5.97
CA GLU A 384 -27.56 -1.45 5.17
C GLU A 384 -26.20 -0.78 4.97
N VAL A 385 -26.17 0.52 4.66
CA VAL A 385 -24.93 1.29 4.52
C VAL A 385 -24.14 1.27 5.83
N LEU A 386 -24.81 1.47 6.97
CA LEU A 386 -24.17 1.44 8.28
C LEU A 386 -23.63 0.03 8.61
N ALA A 387 -24.37 -1.02 8.26
CA ALA A 387 -23.93 -2.40 8.45
C ALA A 387 -22.68 -2.70 7.60
N LEU A 388 -22.67 -2.30 6.32
CA LEU A 388 -21.53 -2.49 5.42
C LEU A 388 -20.30 -1.67 5.85
N ASP A 389 -20.47 -0.42 6.29
CA ASP A 389 -19.37 0.42 6.78
C ASP A 389 -18.73 -0.23 8.03
N ASN A 390 -19.54 -0.65 9.00
CA ASN A 390 -19.05 -1.31 10.22
C ASN A 390 -18.36 -2.64 9.92
N ALA A 391 -18.98 -3.48 9.07
CA ALA A 391 -18.41 -4.77 8.67
C ALA A 391 -17.07 -4.58 7.93
N TYR A 392 -17.01 -3.65 6.99
CA TYR A 392 -15.78 -3.36 6.26
C TYR A 392 -14.67 -2.89 7.19
N ARG A 393 -14.95 -1.96 8.10
CA ARG A 393 -13.96 -1.49 9.08
C ARG A 393 -13.46 -2.61 9.97
N PHE A 394 -14.36 -3.47 10.44
CA PHE A 394 -14.00 -4.62 11.26
C PHE A 394 -13.09 -5.58 10.49
N LEU A 395 -13.49 -6.01 9.29
CA LEU A 395 -12.73 -6.95 8.47
C LEU A 395 -11.36 -6.38 8.06
N ARG A 396 -11.29 -5.08 7.70
CA ARG A 396 -10.02 -4.41 7.39
C ARG A 396 -9.08 -4.37 8.59
N ARG A 397 -9.59 -4.13 9.81
CA ARG A 397 -8.78 -4.21 11.03
C ARG A 397 -8.27 -5.63 11.26
N VAL A 398 -9.11 -6.66 11.08
CA VAL A 398 -8.68 -8.06 11.21
C VAL A 398 -7.59 -8.37 10.19
N GLU A 399 -7.79 -8.01 8.92
CA GLU A 399 -6.79 -8.14 7.84
C GLU A 399 -5.47 -7.45 8.22
N HIS A 400 -5.51 -6.23 8.75
CA HIS A 400 -4.31 -5.53 9.21
C HIS A 400 -3.62 -6.24 10.37
N ARG A 401 -4.35 -6.78 11.36
CA ARG A 401 -3.74 -7.53 12.47
C ARG A 401 -3.04 -8.79 12.00
N LEU A 402 -3.61 -9.51 11.03
CA LEU A 402 -2.95 -10.66 10.40
C LEU A 402 -1.66 -10.25 9.69
N GLN A 403 -1.65 -9.10 9.01
CA GLN A 403 -0.52 -8.63 8.20
C GLN A 403 0.61 -7.97 9.01
N ILE A 404 0.30 -7.26 10.11
CA ILE A 404 1.30 -6.52 10.91
C ILE A 404 2.34 -7.44 11.54
N GLU A 405 2.02 -8.71 11.78
CA GLU A 405 2.91 -9.65 12.47
C GLU A 405 4.27 -9.76 11.76
N ALA A 406 4.27 -10.21 10.51
CA ALA A 406 5.48 -10.39 9.71
C ALA A 406 5.46 -9.63 8.36
N GLU A 407 4.53 -8.69 8.17
CA GLU A 407 4.27 -8.02 6.88
C GLU A 407 4.00 -9.02 5.73
N GLN A 408 3.30 -10.11 6.04
CA GLN A 408 2.92 -11.15 5.07
C GLN A 408 1.50 -10.94 4.55
N GLN A 409 1.25 -11.35 3.31
CA GLN A 409 -0.09 -11.30 2.69
C GLN A 409 -0.95 -12.46 3.17
N THR A 410 -1.35 -12.41 4.43
CA THR A 410 -2.28 -13.37 5.01
C THR A 410 -3.68 -12.76 5.12
N HIS A 411 -4.70 -13.55 4.78
CA HIS A 411 -6.11 -13.19 4.90
C HIS A 411 -6.92 -14.25 5.67
N THR A 412 -6.31 -15.38 6.03
CA THR A 412 -7.00 -16.46 6.74
C THR A 412 -6.74 -16.30 8.24
N VAL A 413 -7.81 -16.22 9.04
CA VAL A 413 -7.70 -16.19 10.51
C VAL A 413 -7.16 -17.53 11.01
N PRO A 414 -6.21 -17.57 11.99
CA PRO A 414 -5.70 -18.81 12.61
C PRO A 414 -6.80 -19.70 13.22
N ASP A 415 -6.46 -20.97 13.50
CA ASP A 415 -7.39 -21.96 14.07
C ASP A 415 -7.84 -21.64 15.50
#